data_AF-A0A2N8MDC2-F1
#
_entry.id   AF-A0A2N8MDC2-F1
#
_cell.length_a   1.000
_cell.length_b   1.000
_cell.length_c   1.000
_cell.angle_alpha   90.00
_cell.angle_beta   90.00
_cell.angle_gamma   90.00
#
_symmetry.space_group_name_H-M   'P 1'
#
loop_
_entity.id
_entity.type
_entity.pdbx_description
1 polymer ?
#
loop_
_entity_poly.entity_id
_entity_poly.type
_entity_poly.pdbx_seq_one_letter_code
_entity_poly.pdbx_strand_id
1 'polypeptide(L)' 'MRAGKSITVSLADRRRLENLIDDRNVAQKYVWRAEIVLFTADGAGTNEIMRRTCKSKTCVWRRQERFLEEGFEGL' A
#
# COMPACT_ATOMS: atom_id res chain seq x y z
N MET A 1 6.71 -17.88 -9.37
CA MET A 1 5.84 -16.68 -9.37
C MET A 1 5.15 -16.62 -8.02
N ARG A 2 5.35 -15.59 -7.20
CA ARG A 2 4.68 -15.48 -5.89
C ARG A 2 3.23 -15.06 -6.13
N ALA A 3 2.27 -15.81 -5.58
CA ALA A 3 0.83 -15.54 -5.75
C ALA A 3 0.49 -14.11 -5.31
N GLY A 4 -0.50 -13.49 -5.95
CA GLY A 4 -1.00 -12.18 -5.55
C GLY A 4 -1.39 -12.22 -4.07
N LYS A 5 -0.68 -11.47 -3.23
CA LYS A 5 -1.00 -11.33 -1.81
C LYS A 5 -2.21 -10.41 -1.71
N SER A 6 -3.32 -10.93 -1.20
CA SER A 6 -4.49 -10.11 -0.84
C SER A 6 -4.26 -9.59 0.58
N ILE A 7 -4.46 -8.29 0.81
CA ILE A 7 -4.38 -7.68 2.14
C ILE A 7 -5.79 -7.29 2.55
N THR A 8 -6.24 -7.78 3.69
CA THR A 8 -7.47 -7.29 4.31
C THR A 8 -7.12 -6.10 5.19
N VAL A 9 -7.71 -4.94 4.90
CA VAL A 9 -7.48 -3.70 5.66
C VAL A 9 -8.75 -3.40 6.46
N SER A 10 -8.59 -3.09 7.75
CA SER A 10 -9.72 -2.68 8.58
C SER A 10 -10.31 -1.35 8.08
N LEU A 11 -11.59 -1.08 8.34
CA LEU A 11 -12.19 0.21 7.95
C LEU A 11 -11.47 1.41 8.60
N ALA A 12 -10.95 1.23 9.82
CA ALA A 12 -10.19 2.25 10.53
C ALA A 12 -8.85 2.55 9.83
N ASP A 13 -8.10 1.51 9.46
CA ASP A 13 -6.83 1.69 8.76
C ASP A 13 -7.03 2.20 7.34
N ARG A 14 -8.11 1.80 6.66
CA ARG A 14 -8.47 2.34 5.34
C ARG A 14 -8.63 3.86 5.40
N ARG A 15 -9.41 4.36 6.37
CA ARG A 15 -9.58 5.81 6.58
C ARG A 15 -8.26 6.52 6.90
N ARG A 16 -7.39 5.91 7.71
CA ARG A 16 -6.07 6.49 8.02
C ARG A 16 -5.18 6.57 6.78
N LEU A 17 -5.19 5.55 5.93
CA LEU A 17 -4.45 5.52 4.67
C LEU A 17 -4.97 6.57 3.68
N GLU A 18 -6.30 6.70 3.55
CA GLU A 18 -6.94 7.70 2.70
C GLU A 18 -6.59 9.13 3.16
N ASN A 19 -6.68 9.40 4.47
CA ASN A 19 -6.27 10.69 5.03
C ASN A 19 -4.78 10.98 4.81
N LEU A 20 -3.92 9.96 4.92
CA LEU A 20 -2.49 10.10 4.68
C LEU A 20 -2.18 10.44 3.22
N ILE A 21 -3.00 9.95 2.27
CA ILE A 21 -2.84 10.28 0.84
C ILE A 21 -3.30 11.70 0.55
N ASP A 22 -4.37 12.17 1.20
CA ASP A 22 -4.91 13.53 1.01
C ASP A 22 -4.06 14.62 1.69
N ASP A 23 -3.32 14.28 2.75
CA ASP A 23 -2.45 15.22 3.45
C ASP A 23 -1.27 15.67 2.58
N ARG A 24 -1.34 16.90 2.08
CA ARG A 24 -0.30 17.49 1.23
C ARG A 24 1.01 17.79 1.96
N ASN A 25 1.04 17.68 3.29
CA ASN A 25 2.23 17.90 4.10
C ASN A 25 3.04 16.62 4.32
N VAL A 26 2.50 15.43 4.01
CA VAL A 26 3.25 14.19 4.18
C VAL A 26 4.29 14.00 3.09
N ALA A 27 5.43 13.42 3.48
CA ALA A 27 6.44 13.04 2.51
C ALA A 27 5.84 12.04 1.51
N GLN A 28 6.13 12.24 0.21
CA GLN A 28 5.69 11.38 -0.88
C GLN A 28 6.00 9.90 -0.64
N LYS A 29 7.02 9.58 0.17
CA LYS A 29 7.32 8.21 0.59
C LYS A 29 6.22 7.53 1.37
N TYR A 30 5.45 8.24 2.19
CA TYR A 30 4.34 7.65 2.92
C TYR A 30 3.12 7.51 2.01
N VAL A 31 2.89 8.48 1.12
CA VAL A 31 1.79 8.46 0.14
C VAL A 31 1.85 7.20 -0.72
N TRP A 32 2.96 6.95 -1.43
CA TRP A 32 3.01 5.78 -2.31
C TRP A 32 3.01 4.44 -1.53
N ARG A 33 3.39 4.45 -0.25
CA ARG A 33 3.26 3.26 0.61
C ARG A 33 1.81 2.98 0.97
N ALA A 34 1.02 4.02 1.23
CA ALA A 34 -0.41 3.90 1.47
C ALA A 34 -1.15 3.46 0.19
N GLU A 35 -0.82 4.04 -0.95
CA GLU A 35 -1.40 3.66 -2.24
C GLU A 35 -1.17 2.18 -2.57
N ILE A 36 0.04 1.66 -2.34
CA ILE A 36 0.34 0.22 -2.53
C ILE A 36 -0.61 -0.65 -1.71
N VAL A 37 -0.83 -0.30 -0.44
CA VAL A 37 -1.69 -1.07 0.48
C VAL A 37 -3.14 -0.99 0.03
N LEU A 38 -3.65 0.21 -0.28
CA LEU A 38 -5.03 0.39 -0.74
C LEU A 38 -5.30 -0.34 -2.06
N PHE A 39 -4.44 -0.19 -3.07
CA PHE A 39 -4.61 -0.92 -4.33
C PHE A 39 -4.56 -2.43 -4.13
N THR A 40 -3.72 -2.93 -3.22
CA THR A 40 -3.69 -4.36 -2.88
C THR A 40 -4.99 -4.80 -2.23
N ALA A 41 -5.54 -3.99 -1.32
CA ALA A 41 -6.79 -4.27 -0.63
C ALA A 41 -8.01 -4.22 -1.56
N ASP A 42 -7.96 -3.34 -2.57
CA ASP A 42 -8.97 -3.23 -3.62
C ASP A 42 -8.82 -4.34 -4.70
N GLY A 43 -7.86 -5.26 -4.54
CA GLY A 43 -7.67 -6.42 -5.41
C GLY A 43 -6.87 -6.14 -6.69
N ALA A 44 -6.19 -4.99 -6.78
CA ALA A 44 -5.36 -4.66 -7.93
C ALA A 44 -4.17 -5.64 -8.06
N GLY A 45 -3.93 -6.10 -9.28
CA GLY A 45 -2.77 -6.94 -9.57
C GLY A 45 -1.44 -6.19 -9.43
N THR A 46 -0.34 -6.90 -9.17
CA THR A 46 0.99 -6.27 -8.99
C THR A 46 1.40 -5.39 -10.17
N ASN A 47 1.08 -5.76 -11.41
CA ASN A 47 1.39 -4.95 -12.60
C ASN A 47 0.64 -3.61 -12.59
N GLU A 48 -0.62 -3.61 -12.16
CA GLU A 48 -1.42 -2.39 -12.04
C GLU A 48 -0.85 -1.47 -10.96
N ILE A 49 -0.51 -2.04 -9.79
CA ILE A 49 0.11 -1.29 -8.69
C ILE A 49 1.43 -0.66 -9.15
N MET A 50 2.27 -1.41 -9.85
CA MET A 50 3.53 -0.90 -10.40
C MET A 50 3.29 0.25 -11.38
N ARG A 51 2.27 0.13 -12.24
CA ARG A 51 1.92 1.19 -13.22
C ARG A 51 1.42 2.45 -12.54
N ARG A 52 0.59 2.34 -11.49
CA ARG A 52 0.02 3.49 -10.77
C ARG A 52 1.05 4.20 -9.88
N THR A 53 1.91 3.43 -9.19
CA THR A 53 2.84 3.96 -8.18
C THR A 53 4.26 4.21 -8.71
N CYS A 54 4.55 3.77 -9.95
CA CYS A 54 5.88 3.77 -10.56
C CYS A 54 6.95 3.08 -9.70
N LYS A 55 6.55 2.12 -8.84
CA LYS A 55 7.48 1.36 -7.98
C LYS A 55 7.81 0.00 -8.58
N SER A 56 8.97 -0.51 -8.20
CA SER A 56 9.39 -1.85 -8.59
C SER A 56 8.57 -2.91 -7.84
N LYS A 57 8.42 -4.08 -8.46
CA LYS A 57 7.76 -5.25 -7.88
C LYS A 57 8.27 -5.59 -6.47
N THR A 58 9.58 -5.55 -6.28
CA THR A 58 10.22 -5.83 -4.98
C THR A 58 9.84 -4.80 -3.92
N CYS A 59 9.72 -3.52 -4.30
CA CYS A 59 9.27 -2.47 -3.39
C CYS A 59 7.81 -2.69 -2.96
N VAL A 60 6.93 -3.02 -3.92
CA VAL A 60 5.52 -3.37 -3.66
C VAL A 60 5.43 -4.52 -2.66
N TRP A 61 6.16 -5.61 -2.90
CA TRP A 61 6.12 -6.79 -2.04
C TRP A 61 6.63 -6.54 -0.62
N ARG A 62 7.79 -5.88 -0.48
CA ARG A 62 8.31 -5.54 0.85
C ARG A 62 7.34 -4.66 1.63
N ARG A 63 6.61 -3.80 0.93
CA ARG A 63 5.64 -2.91 1.55
C ARG A 63 4.36 -3.64 1.97
N GLN A 64 3.88 -4.55 1.14
CA GLN A 64 2.79 -5.46 1.47
C GLN A 64 3.15 -6.32 2.70
N GLU A 65 4.35 -6.88 2.74
CA GLU A 65 4.85 -7.69 3.86
C GLU A 65 4.90 -6.88 5.16
N ARG A 66 5.55 -5.71 5.11
CA ARG A 66 5.63 -4.83 6.28
C ARG A 66 4.26 -4.39 6.80
N PHE A 67 3.29 -4.12 5.92
CA PHE A 67 1.94 -3.76 6.37
C PHE A 67 1.22 -4.96 7.03
N LEU A 68 1.47 -6.18 6.59
CA LEU A 68 0.91 -7.37 7.24
C LEU A 68 1.53 -7.64 8.61
N GLU A 69 2.80 -7.28 8.80
CA GLU A 69 3.51 -7.47 10.08
C GLU A 69 3.26 -6.35 11.08
N GLU A 70 3.30 -5.09 10.62
CA GLU A 70 3.33 -3.89 11.47
C GLU A 70 2.07 -3.02 11.32
N GLY A 71 1.17 -3.35 10.39
CA GLY A 71 -0.03 -2.56 10.12
C GLY A 71 0.26 -1.15 9.61
N PHE A 72 -0.60 -0.20 9.98
CA PHE A 72 -0.41 1.21 9.64
C PHE A 72 0.86 1.82 10.26
N GLU A 73 1.25 1.40 11.46
CA GLU A 73 2.45 1.92 12.15
C GLU A 73 3.73 1.59 11.38
N GLY A 74 3.72 0.54 10.57
CA GLY A 74 4.83 0.20 9.70
C GLY A 74 5.00 1.15 8.52
N LEU A 75 4.11 2.13 8.24
CA LEU A 75 4.09 2.93 7.00
C LEU A 75 5.33 3.75 6.68
#